data_AF-A0A3B0Y6F0-F1
#
_entry.id   AF-A0A3B0Y6F0-F1
#
_cell.length_a   1.000
_cell.length_b   1.000
_cell.length_c   1.000
_cell.angle_alpha   90.00
_cell.angle_beta   90.00
_cell.angle_gamma   90.00
#
_symmetry.space_group_name_H-M   'P 1'
#
loop_
_entity.id
_entity.type
_entity.pdbx_description
1 polymer ?
#
loop_
_entity_poly.entity_id
_entity_poly.type
_entity_poly.pdbx_seq_one_letter_code
_entity_poly.pdbx_strand_id
1 'polypeptide(L)'
;MEQPDPDTLKHREVAFRDLLPGQQQALDAILALSDIEGVLEVSLTEVSRNSIHVSYDLRQIDLSTIEALLFELGFHLDNSLFAKIKRALYYYTESNELENLTTSRDQDHSTRDIFTNVYLSQKHGCRDRRPEHWRRYL
;
A
#
# COMPACT_ATOMS: atom_id res chain seq x y z
N MET A 1 -0.62 -17.16 11.37
CA MET A 1 -0.30 -16.72 10.00
C MET A 1 -1.40 -15.76 9.62
N GLU A 2 -1.15 -14.45 9.71
CA GLU A 2 -2.06 -13.45 9.16
C GLU A 2 -2.05 -13.60 7.64
N GLN A 3 -3.21 -13.82 7.03
CA GLN A 3 -3.34 -13.81 5.58
C GLN A 3 -3.12 -12.38 5.08
N PRO A 4 -2.42 -12.20 3.95
CA PRO A 4 -2.23 -10.88 3.36
C PRO A 4 -3.59 -10.28 3.03
N ASP A 5 -3.80 -9.05 3.47
CA ASP A 5 -5.01 -8.29 3.19
C ASP A 5 -4.98 -7.87 1.71
N PRO A 6 -6.01 -8.16 0.91
CA PRO A 6 -6.02 -7.79 -0.52
C PRO A 6 -5.76 -6.30 -0.76
N ASP A 7 -6.10 -5.43 0.19
CA ASP A 7 -5.89 -3.98 0.04
C ASP A 7 -4.41 -3.57 0.18
N THR A 8 -3.61 -4.34 0.93
CA THR A 8 -2.18 -4.07 1.14
C THR A 8 -1.27 -4.81 0.17
N LEU A 9 -1.85 -5.70 -0.64
CA LEU A 9 -1.13 -6.47 -1.64
C LEU A 9 -0.85 -5.60 -2.88
N LYS A 10 0.44 -5.44 -3.20
CA LYS A 10 0.90 -4.62 -4.33
C LYS A 10 1.58 -5.49 -5.38
N HIS A 11 1.33 -5.14 -6.64
CA HIS A 11 1.98 -5.73 -7.79
C HIS A 11 2.72 -4.64 -8.56
N ARG A 12 4.03 -4.81 -8.75
CA ARG A 12 4.88 -3.85 -9.43
C ARG A 12 5.79 -4.54 -10.41
N GLU A 13 6.00 -3.85 -11.52
CA GLU A 13 7.00 -4.24 -12.51
C GLU A 13 8.30 -3.51 -12.20
N VAL A 14 9.39 -4.27 -12.07
CA VAL A 14 10.75 -3.76 -11.91
C VAL A 14 11.52 -4.12 -13.17
N ALA A 15 11.89 -3.10 -13.93
CA ALA A 15 12.68 -3.24 -15.16
C ALA A 15 14.16 -3.03 -14.88
N PHE A 16 15.00 -3.82 -15.55
CA PHE A 16 16.45 -3.72 -15.48
C PHE A 16 17.02 -3.02 -16.72
N ARG A 17 18.26 -2.54 -16.61
CA ARG A 17 19.02 -1.98 -17.71
C ARG A 17 19.91 -3.06 -18.31
N ASP A 18 19.81 -3.27 -19.61
CA ASP A 18 20.76 -4.10 -20.35
C ASP A 18 22.13 -3.42 -20.43
N LEU A 19 23.08 -3.86 -19.60
CA LEU A 19 24.46 -3.37 -19.66
C LEU A 19 25.34 -4.20 -20.58
N LEU A 20 25.16 -5.53 -20.58
CA LEU A 20 25.91 -6.46 -21.43
C LEU A 20 24.98 -7.52 -22.06
N PRO A 21 25.24 -7.92 -23.32
CA PRO A 21 24.52 -9.02 -23.94
C PRO A 21 24.75 -10.32 -23.17
N GLY A 22 23.67 -10.96 -22.72
CA GLY A 22 23.70 -12.24 -21.99
C GLY A 22 23.57 -12.12 -20.47
N GLN A 23 23.53 -10.90 -19.91
CA GLN A 23 23.26 -10.73 -18.48
C GLN A 23 21.79 -11.06 -18.17
N GLN A 24 21.55 -11.95 -17.21
CA GLN A 24 20.21 -12.42 -16.84
C GLN A 24 19.74 -11.79 -15.51
N GLN A 25 19.84 -10.46 -15.41
CA GLN A 25 19.52 -9.73 -14.17
C GLN A 25 18.13 -10.05 -13.63
N ALA A 26 17.14 -10.19 -14.51
CA ALA A 26 15.77 -10.52 -14.12
C ALA A 26 15.66 -11.90 -13.45
N LEU A 27 16.38 -12.91 -13.96
CA LEU A 27 16.38 -14.26 -13.36
C LEU A 27 17.13 -14.28 -12.03
N ASP A 28 18.30 -13.65 -11.99
CA ASP A 28 19.10 -13.56 -10.76
C ASP A 28 18.35 -12.78 -9.67
N ALA A 29 17.60 -11.75 -10.05
CA ALA A 29 16.77 -10.99 -9.12
C ALA A 29 15.60 -11.81 -8.56
N ILE A 30 14.98 -12.70 -9.35
CA ILE A 30 13.95 -13.62 -8.83
C ILE A 30 14.53 -14.50 -7.71
N LEU A 31 15.74 -15.03 -7.92
CA LEU A 31 16.42 -15.85 -6.92
C LEU A 31 16.80 -15.04 -5.68
N ALA A 32 17.22 -13.79 -5.86
CA ALA A 32 17.58 -12.91 -4.75
C ALA A 32 16.37 -12.49 -3.89
N LEU A 33 15.20 -12.31 -4.51
CA LEU A 33 14.00 -11.82 -3.83
C LEU A 33 13.14 -12.94 -3.23
N SER A 34 13.37 -14.22 -3.57
CA SER A 34 12.51 -15.33 -3.14
C SER A 34 12.51 -15.58 -1.63
N ASP A 35 13.59 -15.21 -0.95
CA ASP A 35 13.78 -15.45 0.49
C ASP A 35 13.52 -14.19 1.34
N ILE A 36 13.02 -13.11 0.74
CA ILE A 36 12.76 -11.85 1.44
C ILE A 36 11.37 -11.89 2.09
N GLU A 37 11.33 -11.60 3.39
CA GLU A 37 10.08 -11.47 4.13
C GLU A 37 9.22 -10.34 3.56
N GLY A 38 7.93 -10.61 3.35
CA GLY A 38 6.98 -9.68 2.74
C GLY A 38 6.87 -9.77 1.22
N VAL A 39 7.82 -10.41 0.53
CA VAL A 39 7.68 -10.72 -0.91
C VAL A 39 6.87 -12.01 -1.06
N LEU A 40 5.78 -11.95 -1.80
CA LEU A 40 4.83 -13.06 -1.97
C LEU A 40 5.09 -13.87 -3.24
N GLU A 41 5.37 -13.18 -4.35
CA GLU A 41 5.62 -13.81 -5.63
C GLU A 41 6.55 -12.94 -6.47
N VAL A 42 7.49 -13.57 -7.17
CA VAL A 42 8.32 -12.90 -8.18
C VAL A 42 8.34 -13.72 -9.45
N SER A 43 8.01 -13.11 -10.57
CA SER A 43 7.93 -13.77 -11.88
C SER A 43 8.53 -12.89 -12.98
N LEU A 44 8.95 -13.51 -14.09
CA LEU A 44 9.40 -12.78 -15.27
C LEU A 44 8.20 -12.14 -15.97
N THR A 45 8.38 -10.92 -16.48
CA THR A 45 7.37 -10.31 -17.35
C THR A 45 7.37 -11.01 -18.71
N GLU A 46 6.18 -11.36 -19.23
CA GLU A 46 6.04 -12.01 -20.54
C GLU A 46 6.49 -11.11 -21.71
N VAL A 47 6.35 -9.80 -21.55
CA VAL A 47 6.60 -8.78 -22.58
C VAL A 47 8.10 -8.53 -22.79
N SER A 48 8.91 -8.65 -21.74
CA SER A 48 10.34 -8.37 -21.81
C SER A 48 11.12 -9.31 -20.88
N ARG A 49 12.20 -9.91 -21.41
CA ARG A 49 13.07 -10.82 -20.63
C ARG A 49 13.96 -10.08 -19.62
N ASN A 50 13.83 -8.76 -19.51
CA ASN A 50 14.65 -7.92 -18.65
C ASN A 50 13.83 -7.13 -17.63
N SER A 51 12.66 -7.66 -17.26
CA SER A 51 11.81 -7.13 -16.21
C SER A 51 11.19 -8.27 -15.40
N ILE A 52 10.91 -7.97 -14.14
CA ILE A 52 10.22 -8.87 -13.21
C ILE A 52 8.93 -8.23 -12.72
N HIS A 53 7.93 -9.04 -12.43
CA HIS A 53 6.79 -8.67 -11.60
C HIS A 53 7.05 -9.13 -10.18
N VAL A 54 6.88 -8.22 -9.24
CA VAL A 54 7.01 -8.45 -7.80
C VAL A 54 5.65 -8.21 -7.17
N SER A 55 5.12 -9.24 -6.49
CA SER A 55 3.96 -9.18 -5.63
C SER A 55 4.43 -9.18 -4.19
N TYR A 56 4.02 -8.20 -3.39
CA TYR A 56 4.46 -8.06 -2.00
C TYR A 56 3.36 -7.44 -1.13
N ASP A 57 3.48 -7.64 0.18
CA ASP A 57 2.59 -7.04 1.17
C ASP A 57 3.20 -5.73 1.69
N LEU A 58 2.51 -4.61 1.43
CA LEU A 58 2.95 -3.27 1.81
C LEU A 58 3.12 -3.10 3.34
N ARG A 59 2.50 -3.95 4.16
CA ARG A 59 2.68 -3.94 5.62
C ARG A 59 4.06 -4.42 6.07
N GLN A 60 4.72 -5.22 5.23
CA GLN A 60 5.99 -5.88 5.54
C GLN A 60 7.14 -5.22 4.79
N ILE A 61 6.94 -4.89 3.51
CA ILE A 61 7.97 -4.32 2.65
C ILE A 61 7.35 -3.39 1.60
N ASP A 62 8.04 -2.32 1.24
CA ASP A 62 7.62 -1.39 0.18
C ASP A 62 8.50 -1.50 -1.07
N LEU A 63 8.06 -0.90 -2.18
CA LEU A 63 8.83 -0.95 -3.43
C LEU A 63 10.23 -0.33 -3.28
N SER A 64 10.35 0.73 -2.47
CA SER A 64 11.61 1.47 -2.32
C SER A 64 12.67 0.61 -1.64
N THR A 65 12.29 -0.17 -0.62
CA THR A 65 13.18 -1.13 0.05
C THR A 65 13.57 -2.27 -0.89
N ILE A 66 12.63 -2.83 -1.65
CA ILE A 66 12.93 -3.88 -2.63
C ILE A 66 13.97 -3.41 -3.64
N GLU A 67 13.79 -2.22 -4.21
CA GLU A 67 14.73 -1.67 -5.18
C GLU A 67 16.08 -1.27 -4.57
N ALA A 68 16.10 -0.85 -3.30
CA ALA A 68 17.34 -0.60 -2.57
C ALA A 68 18.13 -1.89 -2.36
N LEU A 69 17.47 -2.99 -1.98
CA LEU A 69 18.10 -4.31 -1.84
C LEU A 69 18.66 -4.79 -3.18
N LEU A 70 17.89 -4.66 -4.27
CA LEU A 70 18.39 -4.99 -5.61
C LEU A 70 19.62 -4.14 -5.97
N PHE A 71 19.62 -2.85 -5.64
CA PHE A 71 20.78 -1.98 -5.86
C PHE A 71 22.00 -2.41 -5.05
N GLU A 72 21.82 -2.76 -3.77
CA GLU A 72 22.90 -3.25 -2.89
C GLU A 72 23.49 -4.57 -3.37
N LEU A 73 22.67 -5.45 -3.96
CA LEU A 73 23.10 -6.70 -4.58
C LEU A 73 23.79 -6.50 -5.95
N GLY A 74 23.88 -5.26 -6.43
CA GLY A 74 24.57 -4.91 -7.68
C GLY A 74 23.70 -4.99 -8.94
N PHE A 75 22.38 -5.07 -8.79
CA PHE A 75 21.47 -4.98 -9.94
C PHE A 75 21.33 -3.54 -10.44
N HIS A 76 21.19 -3.41 -11.75
CA HIS A 76 21.04 -2.12 -12.41
C HIS A 76 19.62 -1.96 -12.95
N LEU A 77 18.81 -1.23 -12.20
CA LEU A 77 17.43 -0.92 -12.58
C LEU A 77 17.37 0.09 -13.75
N ASP A 78 16.27 0.06 -14.50
CA ASP A 78 16.02 1.09 -15.51
C ASP A 78 15.93 2.47 -14.86
N ASN A 79 16.66 3.40 -15.46
CA ASN A 79 16.81 4.78 -15.03
C ASN A 79 16.38 5.76 -16.12
N SER A 80 15.61 5.30 -17.11
CA SER A 80 14.90 6.15 -18.05
C SER A 80 13.99 7.16 -17.32
N LEU A 81 13.75 8.32 -17.94
CA LEU A 81 12.92 9.36 -17.32
C LEU A 81 11.52 8.84 -16.97
N PHE A 82 10.93 8.05 -17.87
CA PHE A 82 9.62 7.45 -17.66
C PHE A 82 9.62 6.47 -16.48
N ALA A 83 10.63 5.58 -16.38
CA ALA A 83 10.76 4.67 -15.24
C ALA A 83 10.89 5.42 -13.91
N LYS A 84 11.66 6.52 -13.87
CA LYS A 84 11.80 7.36 -12.67
C LYS A 84 10.49 8.00 -12.24
N ILE A 85 9.69 8.52 -13.18
CA ILE A 85 8.38 9.12 -12.87
C ILE A 85 7.41 8.03 -12.36
N LYS A 86 7.37 6.86 -13.00
CA LYS A 86 6.55 5.71 -12.58
C LYS A 86 6.92 5.27 -11.16
N ARG A 87 8.21 5.12 -10.87
CA ARG A 87 8.72 4.78 -9.52
C ARG A 87 8.37 5.84 -8.49
N ALA A 88 8.58 7.12 -8.80
CA ALA A 88 8.24 8.21 -7.89
C ALA A 88 6.75 8.23 -7.52
N LEU A 89 5.87 7.92 -8.48
CA LEU A 89 4.44 7.80 -8.22
C LEU A 89 4.15 6.63 -7.27
N TYR A 90 4.73 5.45 -7.51
CA TYR A 90 4.56 4.29 -6.63
C TYR A 90 5.03 4.57 -5.22
N TYR A 91 6.23 5.11 -5.06
CA TYR A 91 6.78 5.46 -3.74
C TYR A 91 5.88 6.43 -2.99
N TYR A 92 5.41 7.47 -3.68
CA TYR A 92 4.52 8.45 -3.06
C TYR A 92 3.21 7.80 -2.62
N THR A 93 2.56 7.02 -3.47
CA THR A 93 1.29 6.36 -3.12
C THR A 93 1.47 5.37 -1.98
N GLU A 94 2.53 4.56 -2.01
CA GLU A 94 2.79 3.53 -0.99
C GLU A 94 3.16 4.14 0.35
N SER A 95 3.96 5.21 0.37
CA SER A 95 4.28 5.93 1.60
C SER A 95 3.02 6.51 2.26
N ASN A 96 2.14 7.14 1.47
CA ASN A 96 0.88 7.68 1.99
C ASN A 96 -0.06 6.57 2.50
N GLU A 97 -0.15 5.44 1.79
CA GLU A 97 -0.95 4.30 2.24
C GLU A 97 -0.44 3.73 3.55
N LEU A 98 0.88 3.58 3.71
CA LEU A 98 1.50 3.10 4.94
C LEU A 98 1.28 4.06 6.12
N GLU A 99 1.38 5.38 5.89
CA GLU A 99 1.03 6.40 6.89
C GLU A 99 -0.45 6.33 7.29
N ASN A 100 -1.35 6.08 6.34
CA ASN A 100 -2.78 5.92 6.63
C ASN A 100 -3.07 4.62 7.41
N LEU A 101 -2.42 3.50 7.05
CA LEU A 101 -2.57 2.22 7.76
C LEU A 101 -2.10 2.31 9.21
N THR A 102 -1.01 3.05 9.46
CA THR A 102 -0.51 3.28 10.81
C THR A 102 -1.42 4.21 11.60
N THR A 103 -1.94 5.26 10.96
CA THR A 103 -2.78 6.28 11.59
C THR A 103 -4.22 5.83 11.88
N SER A 104 -4.85 5.05 10.99
CA SER A 104 -6.24 4.56 11.18
C SER A 104 -6.40 3.73 12.46
N ARG A 105 -5.36 3.02 12.90
CA ARG A 105 -5.35 2.28 14.18
C ARG A 105 -5.60 3.18 15.39
N ASP A 106 -5.15 4.43 15.33
CA ASP A 106 -5.32 5.41 16.41
C ASP A 106 -6.59 6.27 16.24
N GLN A 107 -7.03 6.50 15.00
CA GLN A 107 -8.14 7.42 14.70
C GLN A 107 -9.55 6.83 14.85
N ASP A 108 -9.72 5.51 14.72
CA ASP A 108 -11.05 4.88 14.80
C ASP A 108 -11.73 5.12 16.17
N HIS A 109 -10.93 5.13 17.24
CA HIS A 109 -11.43 5.47 18.57
C HIS A 109 -11.70 6.97 18.71
N SER A 110 -10.77 7.83 18.30
CA SER A 110 -10.91 9.29 18.48
C SER A 110 -12.06 9.87 17.66
N THR A 111 -12.22 9.43 16.41
CA THR A 111 -13.22 9.97 15.50
C THR A 111 -14.62 9.53 15.92
N ARG A 112 -14.79 8.26 16.28
CA ARG A 112 -16.05 7.74 16.82
C ARG A 112 -16.45 8.46 18.11
N ASP A 113 -15.49 8.72 19.00
CA ASP A 113 -15.77 9.41 20.27
C ASP A 113 -16.10 10.90 20.05
N ILE A 114 -15.44 11.56 19.11
CA ILE A 114 -15.78 12.94 18.69
C ILE A 114 -17.19 12.97 18.07
N PHE A 115 -17.51 12.06 17.14
CA PHE A 115 -18.85 11.97 16.54
C PHE A 115 -19.91 11.67 17.60
N THR A 116 -19.64 10.76 18.54
CA THR A 116 -20.54 10.44 19.64
C THR A 116 -20.79 11.67 20.51
N ASN A 117 -19.75 12.40 20.86
CA ASN A 117 -19.86 13.61 21.68
C ASN A 117 -20.61 14.75 20.95
N VAL A 118 -20.31 14.96 19.66
CA VAL A 118 -21.02 15.93 18.82
C VAL A 118 -22.50 15.53 18.65
N TYR A 119 -22.78 14.26 18.43
CA TYR A 119 -24.14 13.75 18.32
C TYR A 119 -24.92 13.94 19.63
N LEU A 120 -24.33 13.58 20.78
CA LEU A 120 -24.94 13.76 22.11
C LEU A 120 -25.15 15.25 22.48
N SER A 121 -24.24 16.12 22.06
CA SER A 121 -24.30 17.56 22.36
C SER A 121 -25.21 18.34 21.41
N GLN A 122 -25.53 17.79 20.23
CA GLN A 122 -26.53 18.37 19.34
C GLN A 122 -27.93 18.22 19.96
N LYS A 123 -28.63 19.34 20.13
CA LYS A 123 -30.05 19.34 20.53
C LYS A 123 -30.88 18.78 19.38
N HIS A 124 -31.11 17.47 19.37
CA HIS A 124 -32.00 16.85 18.39
C HIS A 124 -33.40 17.49 18.46
N GLY A 125 -33.82 18.11 17.35
CA GLY A 125 -35.13 18.74 17.20
C GLY A 125 -36.32 17.77 17.34
N CYS A 126 -36.05 16.46 17.42
CA CYS A 126 -37.05 15.40 17.62
C CYS A 126 -37.15 14.90 19.06
N ARG A 127 -36.53 15.57 20.04
CA ARG A 127 -37.03 15.47 21.43
C ARG A 127 -38.30 16.31 21.49
N ASP A 128 -39.44 15.66 21.28
CA ASP A 128 -40.75 16.29 21.33
C ASP A 128 -40.91 17.09 22.62
N ARG A 129 -40.81 18.42 22.51
CA ARG A 129 -40.93 19.36 23.63
C ARG A 129 -42.36 19.53 24.10
N ARG A 130 -43.35 18.89 23.46
CA ARG A 130 -44.75 19.01 23.84
C ARG A 130 -44.93 18.49 25.27
N PRO A 131 -45.61 19.27 26.13
CA PRO A 131 -46.05 18.79 27.43
C PRO A 131 -46.86 17.49 27.30
N GLU A 132 -46.75 16.58 28.27
CA GLU A 132 -47.35 15.23 28.17
C GLU A 132 -48.85 15.25 27.84
N HIS A 133 -49.58 16.26 28.32
CA HIS A 133 -51.01 16.41 28.10
C HIS A 133 -51.41 16.64 26.63
N TRP A 134 -50.46 17.00 25.74
CA TRP A 134 -50.73 17.22 24.30
C TRP A 134 -50.45 15.98 23.46
N ARG A 135 -49.89 14.90 24.05
CA ARG A 135 -49.56 13.67 23.32
C ARG A 135 -50.72 12.68 23.18
N ARG A 136 -51.83 12.89 23.89
CA ARG A 136 -53.00 11.97 23.92
C ARG A 136 -54.13 12.32 22.96
N TYR A 137 -53.96 13.34 22.12
CA TYR A 137 -55.01 13.88 21.25
C TYR A 137 -54.72 13.67 19.74
N LEU A 138 -53.82 12.75 19.41
CA LEU A 138 -53.54 12.23 18.05
C LEU A 138 -53.74 10.72 18.07
#